data_AF-A0A076GZ51-F1
#
_entry.id   AF-A0A076GZ51-F1
#
_cell.length_a   1.000
_cell.length_b   1.000
_cell.length_c   1.000
_cell.angle_alpha   90.00
_cell.angle_beta   90.00
_cell.angle_gamma   90.00
#
_symmetry.space_group_name_H-M   'P 1'
#
loop_
_entity.id
_entity.type
_entity.pdbx_description
1 polymer ?
#
loop_
_entity_poly.entity_id
_entity_poly.type
_entity_poly.pdbx_seq_one_letter_code
_entity_poly.pdbx_strand_id
1 'polypeptide(L)'
;MLLLAVASTPPPALLCTIKTVESHWQPRPIRSVRVLEGMQFRLQPGPPITVEPRYVIDSRLTLLADEPQAPVLTRQPDGSINYSWSFEAPLGAISSDPDNPVTINDSLATIEGRLTIQSDRRFTLVNLSSVSARNGGSVLTRLREEASGRCDEQR
;
A
#
# COMPACT_ATOMS: atom_id res chain seq x y z
N MET A 1 -37.84 13.08 32.68
CA MET A 1 -36.39 12.83 32.67
C MET A 1 -35.95 12.69 31.22
N LEU A 2 -35.40 13.74 30.59
CA LEU A 2 -34.79 13.63 29.27
C LEU A 2 -33.36 13.12 29.44
N LEU A 3 -33.07 11.93 28.93
CA LEU A 3 -31.70 11.45 28.75
C LEU A 3 -31.07 12.22 27.58
N LEU A 4 -30.21 13.19 27.89
CA LEU A 4 -29.31 13.80 26.91
C LEU A 4 -28.33 12.73 26.46
N ALA A 5 -28.51 12.22 25.25
CA ALA A 5 -27.51 11.39 24.58
C ALA A 5 -26.25 12.25 24.37
N VAL A 6 -25.18 11.92 25.09
CA VAL A 6 -23.86 12.49 24.83
C VAL A 6 -23.42 11.96 23.47
N ALA A 7 -23.53 12.77 22.42
CA ALA A 7 -22.94 12.45 21.14
C ALA A 7 -21.42 12.36 21.34
N SER A 8 -20.87 11.15 21.31
CA SER A 8 -19.42 10.96 21.33
C SER A 8 -18.85 11.61 20.07
N THR A 9 -18.00 12.61 20.24
CA THR A 9 -17.28 13.22 19.12
C THR A 9 -16.45 12.13 18.43
N PRO A 10 -16.55 11.98 17.10
CA PRO A 10 -15.74 10.99 16.39
C PRO A 10 -14.25 11.26 16.62
N PRO A 11 -13.43 10.22 16.76
CA PRO A 11 -12.01 10.39 16.98
C PRO A 11 -11.38 11.20 15.82
N PRO A 12 -10.41 12.06 16.11
CA PRO A 12 -9.76 12.87 15.09
C PRO A 12 -9.09 11.99 14.04
N ALA A 13 -9.09 12.47 12.80
CA ALA A 13 -8.33 11.83 11.72
C ALA A 13 -6.83 11.91 12.04
N LEU A 14 -6.09 10.88 11.64
CA LEU A 14 -4.64 10.90 11.68
C LEU A 14 -4.08 11.09 10.27
N LEU A 15 -3.09 11.96 10.13
CA LEU A 15 -2.27 12.07 8.93
C LEU A 15 -0.95 11.34 9.18
N CYS A 16 -0.73 10.26 8.44
CA CYS A 16 0.44 9.41 8.54
C CYS A 16 1.43 9.76 7.44
N THR A 17 2.66 10.11 7.81
CA THR A 17 3.73 10.46 6.85
C THR A 17 4.79 9.37 6.83
N ILE A 18 5.11 8.87 5.65
CA ILE A 18 6.22 7.92 5.41
C ILE A 18 7.53 8.70 5.52
N LYS A 19 8.39 8.28 6.45
CA LYS A 19 9.66 8.95 6.77
C LYS A 19 10.88 8.22 6.26
N THR A 20 10.85 6.89 6.26
CA THR A 20 11.97 6.06 5.79
C THR A 20 11.44 5.04 4.81
N VAL A 21 12.23 4.74 3.79
CA VAL A 21 11.92 3.72 2.78
C VAL A 21 13.20 2.97 2.43
N GLU A 22 13.13 1.65 2.49
CA GLU A 22 14.14 0.74 1.96
C GLU A 22 13.52 -0.05 0.80
N SER A 23 14.21 -0.06 -0.34
CA SER A 23 13.74 -0.71 -1.56
C SER A 23 14.75 -1.73 -2.06
N HIS A 24 14.31 -2.99 -2.19
CA HIS A 24 15.13 -4.08 -2.66
C HIS A 24 14.56 -4.66 -3.95
N TRP A 25 15.31 -4.49 -5.03
CA TRP A 25 15.00 -5.01 -6.35
C TRP A 25 15.71 -6.33 -6.61
N GLN A 26 15.01 -7.30 -7.19
CA GLN A 26 15.61 -8.55 -7.64
C GLN A 26 14.95 -9.07 -8.93
N PRO A 27 15.70 -9.34 -10.01
CA PRO A 27 17.16 -9.18 -10.15
C PRO A 27 17.60 -7.76 -10.51
N ARG A 28 16.73 -6.94 -11.11
CA ARG A 28 17.04 -5.58 -11.56
C ARG A 28 15.84 -4.64 -11.40
N PRO A 29 16.06 -3.33 -11.21
CA PRO A 29 14.98 -2.35 -11.17
C PRO A 29 14.31 -2.21 -12.54
N ILE A 30 12.99 -2.07 -12.56
CA ILE A 30 12.27 -1.59 -13.74
C ILE A 30 12.24 -0.07 -13.70
N ARG A 31 12.60 0.60 -14.81
CA ARG A 31 12.53 2.06 -14.90
C ARG A 31 11.06 2.51 -14.76
N SER A 32 10.82 3.59 -14.02
CA SER A 32 9.50 4.16 -13.67
C SER A 32 8.85 3.67 -12.36
N VAL A 33 9.65 3.26 -11.38
CA VAL A 33 9.08 2.82 -10.10
C VAL A 33 9.07 3.96 -9.08
N ARG A 34 7.89 4.09 -8.49
CA ARG A 34 7.39 5.05 -7.52
C ARG A 34 8.35 5.47 -6.40
N VAL A 35 8.08 6.65 -5.82
CA VAL A 35 8.72 7.17 -4.62
C VAL A 35 7.72 7.08 -3.46
N LEU A 36 8.06 6.32 -2.42
CA LEU A 36 7.24 6.19 -1.20
C LEU A 36 7.56 7.24 -0.14
N GLU A 37 8.79 7.75 -0.12
CA GLU A 37 9.26 8.64 0.93
C GLU A 37 8.52 9.98 0.87
N GLY A 38 8.09 10.50 2.02
CA GLY A 38 7.31 11.73 2.11
C GLY A 38 5.83 11.58 1.72
N MET A 39 5.41 10.43 1.19
CA MET A 39 3.98 10.18 0.93
C MET A 39 3.17 10.18 2.23
N GLN A 40 1.91 10.58 2.09
CA GLN A 40 0.98 10.68 3.20
C GLN A 40 -0.26 9.85 2.93
N PHE A 41 -0.82 9.29 4.00
CA PHE A 41 -2.14 8.66 4.00
C PHE A 41 -2.91 9.08 5.25
N ARG A 42 -4.23 9.09 5.14
CA ARG A 42 -5.15 9.43 6.20
C ARG A 42 -5.72 8.16 6.81
N LEU A 43 -5.74 8.09 8.13
CA LEU A 43 -6.47 7.07 8.89
C LEU A 43 -7.63 7.76 9.63
N GLN A 44 -8.85 7.26 9.44
CA GLN A 44 -9.98 7.60 10.28
C GLN A 44 -10.17 6.49 11.34
N PRO A 45 -9.92 6.74 12.63
CA PRO A 45 -9.97 5.68 13.65
C PRO A 45 -11.40 5.31 14.12
N GLY A 46 -12.43 6.06 13.69
CA GLY A 46 -13.81 5.85 14.15
C GLY A 46 -14.43 4.59 13.55
N PRO A 47 -15.64 4.17 13.95
CA PRO A 47 -16.38 3.16 13.19
C PRO A 47 -17.06 3.81 11.96
N PRO A 48 -16.84 3.31 10.72
CA PRO A 48 -15.86 2.30 10.33
C PRO A 48 -14.44 2.89 10.24
N ILE A 49 -13.43 2.06 10.52
CA ILE A 49 -12.03 2.49 10.37
C ILE A 49 -11.76 2.57 8.87
N THR A 50 -11.25 3.70 8.41
CA THR A 50 -10.94 3.90 6.98
C THR A 50 -9.49 4.35 6.80
N VAL A 51 -8.90 3.93 5.68
CA VAL A 51 -7.57 4.31 5.23
C VAL A 51 -7.71 4.92 3.84
N GLU A 52 -7.13 6.10 3.63
CA GLU A 52 -7.15 6.82 2.36
C GLU A 52 -5.73 7.31 2.00
N PRO A 53 -5.21 7.03 0.79
CA PRO A 53 -5.82 6.22 -0.27
C PRO A 53 -6.00 4.74 0.12
N ARG A 54 -6.92 4.05 -0.58
CA ARG A 54 -7.26 2.63 -0.36
C ARG A 54 -6.02 1.72 -0.39
N TYR A 55 -5.08 2.05 -1.27
CA TYR A 55 -3.74 1.51 -1.17
C TYR A 55 -2.88 2.65 -0.69
N VAL A 56 -2.25 2.49 0.47
CA VAL A 56 -1.27 3.44 1.06
C VAL A 56 -0.10 3.72 0.08
N ILE A 57 -0.09 2.95 -1.00
CA ILE A 57 0.80 2.95 -2.11
C ILE A 57 0.10 3.59 -3.29
N ASP A 58 0.27 4.89 -3.46
CA ASP A 58 -0.10 5.53 -4.71
C ASP A 58 0.95 5.22 -5.79
N SER A 59 0.49 4.77 -6.95
CA SER A 59 1.32 4.49 -8.12
C SER A 59 0.44 4.36 -9.35
N ARG A 60 1.01 4.42 -10.56
CA ARG A 60 0.27 4.12 -11.80
C ARG A 60 -0.35 2.71 -11.80
N LEU A 61 0.14 1.79 -10.96
CA LEU A 61 -0.40 0.44 -10.83
C LEU A 61 -1.78 0.42 -10.16
N THR A 62 -2.06 1.35 -9.25
CA THR A 62 -3.38 1.40 -8.58
C THR A 62 -4.50 1.77 -9.54
N LEU A 63 -4.19 2.52 -10.60
CA LEU A 63 -5.13 2.85 -11.68
C LEU A 63 -5.51 1.64 -12.54
N LEU A 64 -4.69 0.60 -12.50
CA LEU A 64 -4.86 -0.64 -13.26
C LEU A 64 -5.29 -1.80 -12.36
N ALA A 65 -5.60 -1.52 -11.09
CA ALA A 65 -5.90 -2.53 -10.10
C ALA A 65 -7.15 -3.32 -10.47
N ASP A 66 -6.96 -4.60 -10.70
CA ASP A 66 -7.97 -5.64 -10.67
C ASP A 66 -7.93 -6.27 -9.27
N GLU A 67 -9.05 -6.16 -8.55
CA GLU A 67 -9.16 -6.50 -7.14
C GLU A 67 -9.87 -7.84 -6.97
N PRO A 68 -9.14 -8.97 -6.84
CA PRO A 68 -9.79 -10.24 -6.53
C PRO A 68 -10.39 -10.22 -5.11
N GLN A 69 -9.88 -9.36 -4.22
CA GLN A 69 -10.30 -9.26 -2.82
C GLN A 69 -10.23 -7.81 -2.32
N ALA A 70 -11.22 -7.41 -1.52
CA ALA A 70 -11.20 -6.12 -0.86
C ALA A 70 -10.12 -6.07 0.23
N PRO A 71 -9.50 -4.90 0.50
CA PRO A 71 -8.58 -4.74 1.60
C PRO A 71 -9.20 -5.15 2.95
N VAL A 72 -8.39 -5.80 3.77
CA VAL A 72 -8.79 -6.29 5.09
C VAL A 72 -8.23 -5.35 6.14
N LEU A 73 -9.09 -4.92 7.07
CA LEU A 73 -8.72 -4.08 8.19
C LEU A 73 -9.12 -4.74 9.50
N THR A 74 -8.19 -4.78 10.47
CA THR A 74 -8.46 -5.29 11.81
C THR A 74 -7.86 -4.39 12.87
N ARG A 75 -8.66 -4.05 13.88
CA ARG A 75 -8.17 -3.44 15.13
C ARG A 75 -7.90 -4.54 16.14
N GLN A 76 -6.71 -4.52 16.72
CA GLN A 76 -6.29 -5.43 17.77
C GLN A 76 -6.71 -4.89 19.16
N PRO A 77 -6.76 -5.76 20.20
CA PRO A 77 -7.09 -5.36 21.56
C PRO A 77 -6.14 -4.32 22.17
N ASP A 78 -4.88 -4.30 21.73
CA ASP A 78 -3.86 -3.33 22.17
C ASP A 78 -4.00 -1.95 21.49
N GLY A 79 -5.01 -1.78 20.64
CA GLY A 79 -5.26 -0.55 19.88
C GLY A 79 -4.48 -0.45 18.58
N SER A 80 -3.62 -1.43 18.25
CA SER A 80 -2.94 -1.46 16.96
C SER A 80 -3.92 -1.76 15.82
N ILE A 81 -3.59 -1.27 14.63
CA ILE A 81 -4.39 -1.46 13.41
C ILE A 81 -3.53 -2.19 12.39
N ASN A 82 -4.06 -3.30 11.88
CA ASN A 82 -3.51 -4.00 10.74
C ASN A 82 -4.39 -3.74 9.52
N TYR A 83 -3.75 -3.35 8.43
CA TYR A 83 -4.40 -3.13 7.15
C TYR A 83 -3.62 -3.86 6.06
N SER A 84 -4.30 -4.65 5.25
CA SER A 84 -3.67 -5.41 4.17
C SER A 84 -4.49 -5.34 2.90
N TRP A 85 -3.80 -5.33 1.77
CA TRP A 85 -4.41 -5.32 0.44
C TRP A 85 -3.62 -6.22 -0.50
N SER A 86 -4.30 -6.67 -1.54
CA SER A 86 -3.68 -7.27 -2.72
C SER A 86 -4.46 -6.89 -3.96
N PHE A 87 -3.75 -6.73 -5.08
CA PHE A 87 -4.38 -6.53 -6.38
C PHE A 87 -3.44 -6.98 -7.49
N GLU A 88 -4.01 -7.22 -8.65
CA GLU A 88 -3.28 -7.45 -9.88
C GLU A 88 -3.38 -6.21 -10.77
N ALA A 89 -2.35 -5.89 -11.53
CA ALA A 89 -2.35 -4.76 -12.46
C ALA A 89 -1.84 -5.22 -13.83
N PRO A 90 -2.72 -5.31 -14.85
CA PRO A 90 -2.31 -5.61 -16.22
C PRO A 90 -1.46 -4.48 -16.78
N LEU A 91 -0.18 -4.75 -17.09
CA LEU A 91 0.75 -3.74 -17.60
C LEU A 91 0.76 -3.65 -19.12
N GLY A 92 0.25 -4.68 -19.80
CA GLY A 92 0.40 -4.83 -21.25
C GLY A 92 1.87 -5.06 -21.63
N ALA A 93 2.32 -4.36 -22.67
CA ALA A 93 3.66 -4.53 -23.21
C ALA A 93 4.72 -3.82 -22.35
N ILE A 94 5.72 -4.56 -21.86
CA ILE A 94 6.88 -3.99 -21.15
C ILE A 94 8.19 -4.46 -21.78
N SER A 95 9.25 -3.67 -21.60
CA SER A 95 10.61 -4.09 -21.94
C SER A 95 11.21 -4.85 -20.78
N SER A 96 11.72 -6.06 -21.03
CA SER A 96 12.33 -6.91 -20.00
C SER A 96 13.74 -6.46 -19.57
N ASP A 97 14.45 -5.72 -20.43
CA ASP A 97 15.80 -5.22 -20.16
C ASP A 97 16.01 -3.84 -20.84
N PRO A 98 16.41 -2.79 -20.11
CA PRO A 98 16.71 -1.49 -20.70
C PRO A 98 17.90 -1.50 -21.67
N ASP A 99 18.84 -2.45 -21.53
CA ASP A 99 20.06 -2.52 -22.33
C ASP A 99 19.92 -3.49 -23.53
N ASN A 100 19.01 -4.46 -23.45
CA ASN A 100 18.65 -5.37 -24.55
C ASN A 100 17.13 -5.63 -24.58
N PRO A 101 16.34 -4.69 -25.12
CA PRO A 101 14.90 -4.70 -24.97
C PRO A 101 14.26 -5.89 -25.69
N VAL A 102 13.86 -6.90 -24.92
CA VAL A 102 12.89 -7.90 -25.37
C VAL A 102 11.51 -7.42 -24.89
N THR A 103 10.62 -7.18 -25.85
CA THR A 103 9.25 -6.78 -25.54
C THR A 103 8.44 -7.98 -25.10
N ILE A 104 7.88 -7.90 -23.90
CA ILE A 104 6.93 -8.87 -23.37
C ILE A 104 5.55 -8.23 -23.54
N ASN A 105 4.79 -8.74 -24.49
CA ASN A 105 3.54 -8.11 -24.95
C ASN A 105 2.42 -8.12 -23.91
N ASP A 106 2.46 -9.05 -22.95
CA ASP A 106 1.44 -9.18 -21.92
C ASP A 106 2.08 -9.50 -20.57
N SER A 107 2.07 -8.49 -19.70
CA SER A 107 2.67 -8.55 -18.38
C SER A 107 1.66 -8.19 -17.30
N LEU A 108 1.90 -8.75 -16.13
CA LEU A 108 1.07 -8.58 -14.95
C LEU A 108 1.96 -8.17 -13.79
N ALA A 109 1.53 -7.18 -13.03
CA ALA A 109 2.07 -6.91 -11.71
C ALA A 109 1.12 -7.47 -10.64
N THR A 110 1.64 -8.23 -9.69
CA THR A 110 0.92 -8.61 -8.47
C THR A 110 1.48 -7.79 -7.33
N ILE A 111 0.58 -7.13 -6.58
CA ILE A 111 0.93 -6.26 -5.46
C ILE A 111 0.29 -6.82 -4.20
N GLU A 112 1.07 -6.89 -3.13
CA GLU A 112 0.61 -7.24 -1.79
C GLU A 112 1.21 -6.25 -0.80
N GLY A 113 0.36 -5.66 0.03
CA GLY A 113 0.81 -4.70 1.03
C GLY A 113 0.23 -4.97 2.40
N ARG A 114 1.00 -4.59 3.42
CA ARG A 114 0.62 -4.64 4.82
C ARG A 114 1.11 -3.40 5.53
N LEU A 115 0.17 -2.73 6.19
CA LEU A 115 0.41 -1.61 7.08
C LEU A 115 0.05 -2.06 8.51
N THR A 116 0.97 -1.83 9.45
CA THR A 116 0.73 -1.98 10.88
C THR A 116 0.95 -0.65 11.55
N ILE A 117 -0.10 -0.09 12.15
CA ILE A 117 -0.05 1.13 12.95
C ILE A 117 -0.12 0.73 14.42
N GLN A 118 0.91 1.10 15.18
CA GLN A 118 1.00 0.84 16.61
C GLN A 118 0.14 1.83 17.40
N SER A 119 -0.17 1.49 18.65
CA SER A 119 -0.95 2.36 19.56
C SER A 119 -0.25 3.69 19.87
N ASP A 120 1.08 3.75 19.76
CA ASP A 120 1.88 4.97 19.89
C ASP A 120 1.96 5.81 18.59
N ARG A 121 1.21 5.41 17.55
CA ARG A 121 1.09 6.06 16.23
C ARG A 121 2.32 5.93 15.34
N ARG A 122 3.34 5.14 15.71
CA ARG A 122 4.34 4.70 14.74
C ARG A 122 3.73 3.64 13.83
N PHE A 123 4.21 3.57 12.59
CA PHE A 123 3.78 2.54 11.67
C PHE A 123 4.93 1.92 10.90
N THR A 124 4.70 0.69 10.46
CA THR A 124 5.51 0.00 9.47
C THR A 124 4.63 -0.40 8.30
N LEU A 125 5.19 -0.30 7.10
CA LEU A 125 4.59 -0.65 5.83
C LEU A 125 5.52 -1.62 5.12
N VAL A 126 4.99 -2.76 4.69
CA VAL A 126 5.69 -3.67 3.79
C VAL A 126 4.89 -3.78 2.52
N ASN A 127 5.55 -3.60 1.38
CA ASN A 127 4.98 -3.81 0.07
C ASN A 127 5.81 -4.81 -0.73
N LEU A 128 5.13 -5.75 -1.35
CA LEU A 128 5.72 -6.70 -2.27
C LEU A 128 5.07 -6.49 -3.62
N SER A 129 5.90 -6.31 -4.64
CA SER A 129 5.45 -6.22 -6.02
C SER A 129 6.24 -7.22 -6.86
N SER A 130 5.54 -7.99 -7.68
CA SER A 130 6.13 -8.96 -8.60
C SER A 130 5.62 -8.68 -9.99
N VAL A 131 6.51 -8.58 -10.97
CA VAL A 131 6.15 -8.42 -12.38
C VAL A 131 6.51 -9.69 -13.13
N SER A 132 5.54 -10.28 -13.83
CA SER A 132 5.69 -11.50 -14.62
C SER A 132 5.01 -11.36 -15.98
N ALA A 133 5.39 -12.21 -16.94
CA ALA A 133 4.61 -12.37 -18.16
C ALA A 133 3.32 -13.17 -17.84
N ARG A 134 2.17 -12.71 -18.33
CA ARG A 134 0.85 -13.30 -18.00
C ARG A 134 0.73 -14.77 -18.40
N ASN A 135 1.38 -15.17 -19.50
CA ASN A 135 1.25 -16.50 -20.10
C ASN A 135 2.22 -17.55 -19.51
N GLY A 136 2.41 -17.55 -18.19
CA GLY A 136 3.24 -18.54 -17.48
C GLY A 136 4.75 -18.31 -17.59
N GLY A 137 5.17 -17.07 -17.88
CA GLY A 137 6.58 -16.71 -17.90
C GLY A 137 7.18 -16.57 -16.49
N SER A 138 8.50 -16.65 -16.42
CA SER A 138 9.27 -16.39 -15.20
C SER A 138 9.00 -14.98 -14.66
N VAL A 139 9.12 -14.83 -13.34
CA VAL A 139 9.10 -13.50 -12.71
C VAL A 139 10.27 -12.70 -13.25
N LEU A 140 9.95 -11.56 -13.84
CA LEU A 140 10.89 -10.65 -14.48
C LEU A 140 11.63 -9.82 -13.43
N THR A 141 10.88 -9.31 -12.46
CA THR A 141 11.45 -8.63 -11.30
C THR A 141 10.51 -8.68 -10.12
N ARG A 142 11.10 -8.47 -8.94
CA ARG A 142 10.42 -8.25 -7.68
C ARG A 142 10.95 -6.98 -7.04
N LEU A 143 10.05 -6.27 -6.38
CA LEU A 143 10.35 -5.19 -5.47
C LEU A 143 9.80 -5.54 -4.09
N ARG A 144 10.67 -5.42 -3.09
CA ARG A 144 10.26 -5.34 -1.70
C ARG A 144 10.54 -3.94 -1.19
N GLU A 145 9.50 -3.26 -0.70
CA GLU A 145 9.62 -1.99 -0.02
C GLU A 145 9.28 -2.16 1.46
N GLU A 146 10.15 -1.69 2.33
CA GLU A 146 9.88 -1.57 3.75
C GLU A 146 9.93 -0.08 4.10
N ALA A 147 8.86 0.43 4.71
CA ALA A 147 8.75 1.83 5.03
C ALA A 147 8.26 2.02 6.45
N SER A 148 8.65 3.13 7.08
CA SER A 148 8.22 3.47 8.43
C SER A 148 7.91 4.95 8.56
N GLY A 149 7.12 5.28 9.57
CA GLY A 149 6.72 6.66 9.80
C GLY A 149 5.91 6.84 11.07
N ARG A 150 5.21 7.97 11.12
CA ARG A 150 4.36 8.34 12.25
C ARG A 150 3.08 9.00 11.77
N CYS A 151 2.01 8.80 12.54
CA CYS A 151 0.73 9.45 12.38
C CYS A 151 0.53 10.56 13.41
N ASP A 152 0.10 11.72 12.93
CA ASP A 152 -0.18 12.90 13.74
C ASP A 152 -1.67 13.24 13.65
N GLU A 153 -2.28 13.63 14.78
CA GLU A 153 -3.67 14.06 14.82
C GLU A 153 -3.85 15.32 13.99
N GLN A 154 -4.88 15.33 13.15
CA GLN A 154 -5.36 16.53 12.50
C GLN A 154 -6.43 17.15 13.41
N ARG A 155 -6.19 18.37 13.88
CA ARG A 155 -7.14 19.18 14.65
C ARG A 155 -7.83 20.20 13.76
#